data_AF-A0A815NLG6-F1
#
_entry.id   AF-A0A815NLG6-F1
#
_cell.length_a   1.000
_cell.length_b   1.000
_cell.length_c   1.000
_cell.angle_alpha   90.00
_cell.angle_beta   90.00
_cell.angle_gamma   90.00
#
_symmetry.space_group_name_H-M   'P 1'
#
loop_
_entity.id
_entity.type
_entity.pdbx_description
1 polymer ?
#
loop_
_entity_poly.entity_id
_entity_poly.type
_entity_poly.pdbx_seq_one_letter_code
_entity_poly.pdbx_strand_id
1 'polypeptide(L)'
;MINHNKTFTKEYFIREVYCVVYFDKNSIVTNNGSWHFYANLLFIDQPIGTGFSYVNRNHFIEELDVVAEHFLNFLDRYVEIFPDLLEEDIYLADESFGGQYIPYIAQAILEKRSLFRLRGLLIGAGWIDPISLYNSYLPYVIANSLVKNDSELYTNITRLVALCPDILSKQVHIFVNPCFPILDEIIYNDVRRENNGECINAYDIRLNAKRPMCGMTGPSELEYVSAYLNRPDVMSSIHINGKKSQ
;
A
#
# COMPACT_ATOMS: atom_id res chain seq x y z
N MET A 1 6.80 -26.21 -2.28
CA MET A 1 6.42 -26.08 -3.70
C MET A 1 5.22 -25.13 -3.76
N ILE A 2 5.44 -23.89 -4.18
CA ILE A 2 4.38 -22.87 -4.28
C ILE A 2 3.66 -23.10 -5.61
N ASN A 3 2.34 -23.28 -5.56
CA ASN A 3 1.51 -23.60 -6.71
C ASN A 3 1.24 -22.32 -7.52
N HIS A 4 1.75 -22.25 -8.75
CA HIS A 4 1.85 -21.04 -9.59
C HIS A 4 0.54 -20.47 -10.17
N ASN A 5 -0.64 -20.80 -9.62
CA ASN A 5 -1.93 -20.44 -10.22
C ASN A 5 -2.81 -19.46 -9.40
N LYS A 6 -2.22 -18.63 -8.53
CA LYS A 6 -2.98 -17.62 -7.79
C LYS A 6 -2.61 -16.22 -8.26
N THR A 7 -3.62 -15.53 -8.81
CA THR A 7 -3.54 -14.15 -9.29
C THR A 7 -3.34 -13.22 -8.08
N PHE A 8 -2.20 -12.54 -8.00
CA PHE A 8 -1.92 -11.55 -6.95
C PHE A 8 -2.85 -10.33 -7.11
N THR A 9 -3.80 -10.15 -6.20
CA THR A 9 -4.59 -8.91 -6.06
C THR A 9 -4.45 -8.36 -4.64
N LYS A 10 -4.81 -7.09 -4.39
CA LYS A 10 -4.77 -6.49 -3.04
C LYS A 10 -5.58 -7.26 -1.98
N GLU A 11 -6.62 -7.98 -2.41
CA GLU A 11 -7.35 -8.97 -1.60
C GLU A 11 -6.42 -10.07 -1.05
N TYR A 12 -5.33 -10.43 -1.73
CA TYR A 12 -4.36 -11.42 -1.28
C TYR A 12 -3.45 -10.93 -0.17
N PHE A 13 -3.05 -9.65 -0.12
CA PHE A 13 -2.09 -9.20 0.89
C PHE A 13 -2.75 -9.09 2.27
N ILE A 14 -3.97 -8.53 2.33
CA ILE A 14 -4.82 -8.56 3.54
C ILE A 14 -5.09 -10.01 3.95
N ARG A 15 -5.28 -10.93 2.99
CA ARG A 15 -5.57 -12.35 3.24
C ARG A 15 -4.35 -13.25 3.44
N GLU A 16 -3.11 -12.82 3.24
CA GLU A 16 -1.91 -13.68 3.42
C GLU A 16 -0.97 -13.17 4.51
N VAL A 17 -0.95 -11.87 4.82
CA VAL A 17 -0.03 -11.35 5.83
C VAL A 17 -0.64 -11.44 7.24
N TYR A 18 -1.92 -11.10 7.38
CA TYR A 18 -2.58 -11.13 8.68
C TYR A 18 -2.98 -12.55 9.09
N CYS A 19 -2.86 -12.84 10.39
CA CYS A 19 -3.45 -14.04 11.02
C CYS A 19 -4.98 -14.10 10.90
N VAL A 20 -5.63 -13.03 10.44
CA VAL A 20 -7.08 -12.80 10.54
C VAL A 20 -7.69 -12.77 9.15
N VAL A 21 -8.60 -13.70 8.84
CA VAL A 21 -9.30 -13.69 7.53
C VAL A 21 -10.75 -13.26 7.62
N TYR A 22 -11.40 -13.33 8.78
CA TYR A 22 -12.82 -12.97 8.85
C TYR A 22 -13.20 -12.39 10.22
N PHE A 23 -13.87 -11.25 10.20
CA PHE A 23 -14.70 -10.77 11.29
C PHE A 23 -16.16 -11.03 10.93
N ASP A 24 -16.62 -12.27 11.01
CA ASP A 24 -18.06 -12.47 11.19
C ASP A 24 -18.39 -12.07 12.63
N LYS A 25 -19.16 -10.98 12.79
CA LYS A 25 -19.82 -10.56 14.03
C LYS A 25 -18.96 -10.71 15.30
N ASN A 26 -17.83 -10.01 15.35
CA ASN A 26 -16.93 -9.84 16.52
C ASN A 26 -15.94 -10.98 16.82
N SER A 27 -15.71 -11.94 15.93
CA SER A 27 -14.74 -13.03 16.14
C SER A 27 -13.51 -12.91 15.23
N ILE A 28 -12.34 -13.37 15.71
CA ILE A 28 -11.11 -13.52 14.91
C ILE A 28 -11.06 -14.96 14.39
N VAL A 29 -10.86 -15.13 13.08
CA VAL A 29 -10.67 -16.43 12.43
C VAL A 29 -9.24 -16.54 11.90
N THR A 30 -8.59 -17.69 12.14
CA THR A 30 -7.21 -17.95 11.74
C THR A 30 -7.05 -18.12 10.23
N ASN A 31 -5.98 -17.53 9.70
CA ASN A 31 -5.55 -17.68 8.33
C ASN A 31 -4.57 -18.84 8.15
N ASN A 32 -5.00 -19.91 7.48
CA ASN A 32 -4.13 -21.07 7.20
C ASN A 32 -2.99 -20.77 6.20
N GLY A 33 -3.02 -19.63 5.51
CA GLY A 33 -1.97 -19.17 4.61
C GLY A 33 -1.07 -18.07 5.18
N SER A 34 -1.15 -17.76 6.48
CA SER A 34 -0.48 -16.58 7.01
C SER A 34 1.05 -16.71 7.06
N TRP A 35 1.75 -15.61 6.77
CA TRP A 35 3.21 -15.55 6.76
C TRP A 35 3.88 -15.88 8.10
N HIS A 36 3.14 -15.79 9.22
CA HIS A 36 3.69 -16.13 10.55
C HIS A 36 4.10 -17.61 10.68
N PHE A 37 3.59 -18.49 9.80
CA PHE A 37 4.04 -19.89 9.74
C PHE A 37 5.47 -20.05 9.20
N TYR A 38 6.03 -19.01 8.58
CA TYR A 38 7.33 -19.06 7.91
C TYR A 38 8.34 -18.04 8.44
N ALA A 39 7.89 -17.02 9.18
CA ALA A 39 8.73 -15.97 9.74
C ALA A 39 8.10 -15.33 10.98
N ASN A 40 8.92 -14.69 11.81
CA ASN A 40 8.42 -13.76 12.82
C ASN A 40 7.97 -12.47 12.12
N LEU A 41 6.76 -12.00 12.40
CA LEU A 41 6.19 -10.80 11.77
C LEU A 41 6.15 -9.63 12.75
N LEU A 42 6.65 -8.49 12.31
CA LEU A 42 6.55 -7.20 13.02
C LEU A 42 5.76 -6.22 12.15
N PHE A 43 4.60 -5.79 12.65
CA PHE A 43 3.76 -4.78 12.00
C PHE A 43 4.03 -3.41 12.62
N ILE A 44 4.27 -2.41 11.78
CA ILE A 44 4.65 -1.06 12.20
C ILE A 44 3.71 -0.07 11.52
N ASP A 45 2.89 0.62 12.31
CA ASP A 45 2.12 1.76 11.82
C ASP A 45 3.07 2.93 11.59
N GLN A 46 3.31 3.25 10.31
CA GLN A 46 4.22 4.32 9.87
C GLN A 46 3.71 4.95 8.57
N PRO A 47 4.05 6.22 8.26
CA PRO A 47 4.76 7.17 9.12
C PRO A 47 3.87 7.68 10.25
N ILE A 48 4.39 8.60 11.07
CA ILE A 48 3.61 9.26 12.13
C ILE A 48 2.33 9.88 11.55
N GLY A 49 1.20 9.68 12.23
CA GLY A 49 -0.14 9.97 11.74
C GLY A 49 -0.89 8.76 11.16
N THR A 50 -0.22 7.61 11.00
CA THR A 50 -0.83 6.37 10.51
C THR A 50 -1.30 5.49 11.67
N GLY A 51 -2.54 4.98 11.59
CA GLY A 51 -3.06 4.00 12.55
C GLY A 51 -2.95 4.47 14.01
N PHE A 52 -2.25 3.70 14.84
CA PHE A 52 -2.01 4.00 16.24
C PHE A 52 -0.75 4.84 16.51
N SER A 53 0.03 5.17 15.48
CA SER A 53 1.17 6.08 15.56
C SER A 53 0.70 7.52 15.38
N TYR A 54 0.57 8.30 16.46
CA TYR A 54 0.04 9.68 16.42
C TYR A 54 1.05 10.73 16.90
N VAL A 55 0.79 11.98 16.54
CA VAL A 55 1.48 13.19 17.02
C VAL A 55 0.46 14.27 17.36
N ASN A 56 0.72 15.07 18.39
CA ASN A 56 -0.12 16.21 18.73
C ASN A 56 0.07 17.33 17.69
N ARG A 57 -0.83 17.38 16.69
CA ARG A 57 -1.03 18.39 15.62
C ARG A 57 0.16 18.68 14.66
N ASN A 58 -0.20 18.78 13.37
CA ASN A 58 0.48 19.46 12.24
C ASN A 58 1.94 19.11 11.87
N HIS A 59 2.48 17.96 12.27
CA HIS A 59 3.78 17.48 11.78
C HIS A 59 3.61 16.22 10.94
N PHE A 60 2.94 16.34 9.79
CA PHE A 60 2.98 15.28 8.78
C PHE A 60 4.35 15.31 8.10
N ILE A 61 4.92 14.13 7.88
CA ILE A 61 6.20 13.99 7.20
C ILE A 61 5.96 14.05 5.70
N GLU A 62 6.60 15.00 5.02
CA GLU A 62 6.48 15.18 3.57
C GLU A 62 7.67 14.60 2.79
N GLU A 63 8.76 14.24 3.49
CA GLU A 63 10.02 13.78 2.89
C GLU A 63 10.33 12.32 3.27
N LEU A 64 10.62 11.48 2.28
CA LEU A 64 10.91 10.05 2.50
C LEU A 64 12.18 9.81 3.32
N ASP A 65 13.18 10.70 3.22
CA ASP A 65 14.40 10.60 4.03
C ASP A 65 14.11 10.76 5.52
N VAL A 66 13.17 11.65 5.87
CA VAL A 66 12.70 11.84 7.25
C VAL A 66 11.89 10.63 7.71
N VAL A 67 11.06 10.03 6.84
CA VAL A 67 10.36 8.77 7.13
C VAL A 67 11.37 7.66 7.46
N ALA A 68 12.43 7.52 6.64
CA ALA A 68 13.47 6.52 6.86
C ALA A 68 14.24 6.76 8.17
N GLU A 69 14.57 8.01 8.50
CA GLU A 69 15.20 8.36 9.78
C GLU A 69 14.32 7.99 10.98
N HIS A 70 13.02 8.30 10.92
CA HIS A 70 12.09 7.92 11.99
C HIS A 70 11.98 6.41 12.14
N PHE A 71 12.02 5.66 11.03
CA PHE A 71 12.02 4.20 11.05
C PHE A 71 13.28 3.64 11.71
N LEU A 72 14.47 4.19 11.39
CA LEU A 72 15.72 3.81 12.07
C LEU A 72 15.67 4.09 13.57
N ASN A 73 15.14 5.24 13.97
CA ASN A 73 14.98 5.57 15.39
C ASN A 73 14.04 4.57 16.08
N PHE A 74 12.97 4.12 15.41
CA PHE A 74 12.14 3.03 15.93
C PHE A 74 12.95 1.74 16.10
N LEU A 75 13.71 1.31 15.08
CA LEU A 75 14.51 0.08 15.16
C LEU A 75 15.53 0.12 16.30
N ASP A 76 16.21 1.25 16.50
CA ASP A 76 17.17 1.46 17.59
C ASP A 76 16.50 1.28 18.96
N ARG A 77 15.29 1.82 19.15
CA ARG A 77 14.52 1.65 20.39
C ARG A 77 13.95 0.25 20.53
N TYR A 78 13.55 -0.36 19.43
CA TYR A 78 13.00 -1.71 19.44
C TYR A 78 14.05 -2.73 19.87
N VAL A 79 15.28 -2.61 19.37
CA VAL A 79 16.39 -3.51 19.72
C VAL A 79 16.91 -3.32 21.15
N GLU A 80 16.74 -2.14 21.75
CA GLU A 80 16.98 -1.94 23.19
C GLU A 80 16.07 -2.83 24.05
N ILE A 81 14.88 -3.17 23.56
CA ILE A 81 13.90 -4.03 24.25
C ILE A 81 14.04 -5.50 23.81
N PHE A 82 14.29 -5.73 22.52
CA PHE A 82 14.41 -7.06 21.91
C PHE A 82 15.79 -7.22 21.22
N PRO A 83 16.86 -7.40 22.01
CA PRO A 83 18.23 -7.41 21.49
C PRO A 83 18.52 -8.55 20.51
N ASP A 84 17.81 -9.68 20.64
CA ASP A 84 17.95 -10.85 19.77
C ASP A 84 17.66 -10.53 18.29
N LEU A 85 16.96 -9.42 18.00
CA LEU A 85 16.71 -8.96 16.62
C LEU A 85 18.01 -8.75 15.83
N LEU A 86 19.14 -8.42 16.47
CA LEU A 86 20.42 -8.22 15.77
C LEU A 86 21.01 -9.53 15.23
N GLU A 87 20.60 -10.67 15.76
CA GLU A 87 21.07 -11.97 15.31
C GLU A 87 20.25 -12.51 14.14
N GLU A 88 19.01 -12.01 14.00
CA GLU A 88 18.03 -12.42 13.00
C GLU A 88 18.29 -11.80 11.62
N ASP A 89 17.87 -12.52 10.57
CA ASP A 89 17.85 -11.99 9.21
C ASP A 89 16.57 -11.16 9.00
N ILE A 90 16.73 -9.89 8.65
CA ILE A 90 15.63 -8.93 8.48
C ILE A 90 15.21 -8.86 7.02
N TYR A 91 13.90 -8.89 6.80
CA TYR A 91 13.27 -8.63 5.51
C TYR A 91 12.26 -7.50 5.67
N LEU A 92 12.29 -6.54 4.76
CA LEU A 92 11.30 -5.45 4.73
C LEU A 92 10.23 -5.80 3.69
N ALA A 93 8.96 -5.78 4.09
CA ALA A 93 7.84 -6.09 3.21
C ALA A 93 6.75 -5.03 3.32
N ASP A 94 6.23 -4.56 2.19
CA ASP A 94 5.14 -3.58 2.12
C ASP A 94 4.47 -3.62 0.73
N GLU A 95 3.33 -2.94 0.57
CA GLU A 95 2.58 -2.85 -0.68
C GLU A 95 2.33 -1.40 -1.14
N SER A 96 1.98 -1.23 -2.41
CA SER A 96 1.54 0.07 -2.94
C SER A 96 2.59 1.17 -2.72
N PHE A 97 2.32 2.19 -1.89
CA PHE A 97 3.28 3.25 -1.58
C PHE A 97 4.48 2.77 -0.74
N GLY A 98 4.42 1.55 -0.20
CA GLY A 98 5.60 0.83 0.29
C GLY A 98 6.72 0.68 -0.75
N GLY A 99 6.39 0.79 -2.04
CA GLY A 99 7.38 0.90 -3.12
C GLY A 99 8.29 2.12 -3.03
N GLN A 100 7.86 3.17 -2.32
CA GLN A 100 8.69 4.34 -1.99
C GLN A 100 9.35 4.18 -0.62
N TYR A 101 8.61 3.74 0.40
CA TYR A 101 9.16 3.62 1.76
C TYR A 101 10.30 2.60 1.86
N ILE A 102 10.10 1.41 1.31
CA ILE A 102 11.01 0.28 1.53
C ILE A 102 12.41 0.54 0.98
N PRO A 103 12.60 1.06 -0.26
CA PRO A 103 13.93 1.42 -0.74
C PRO A 103 14.65 2.47 0.11
N TYR A 104 13.96 3.53 0.54
CA TYR A 104 14.53 4.59 1.37
C TYR A 104 14.95 4.08 2.76
N ILE A 105 14.09 3.29 3.40
CA ILE A 105 14.38 2.66 4.69
C ILE A 105 15.56 1.67 4.54
N ALA A 106 15.54 0.84 3.50
CA ALA A 106 16.60 -0.14 3.25
C ALA A 106 17.96 0.55 3.06
N GLN A 107 18.01 1.60 2.25
CA GLN A 107 19.23 2.39 2.05
C GLN A 107 19.71 2.98 3.38
N ALA A 108 18.82 3.58 4.15
CA ALA A 108 19.17 4.17 5.43
C ALA A 108 19.70 3.13 6.44
N ILE A 109 19.17 1.91 6.46
CA ILE A 109 19.69 0.80 7.29
C ILE A 109 21.11 0.45 6.85
N LEU A 110 21.32 0.23 5.54
CA LEU A 110 22.62 -0.18 5.00
C LEU A 110 23.70 0.87 5.26
N GLU A 111 23.37 2.15 5.19
CA GLU A 111 24.31 3.26 5.38
C GLU A 111 24.56 3.57 6.87
N LYS A 112 23.50 3.57 7.70
CA LYS A 112 23.55 4.15 9.06
C LYS A 112 23.45 3.13 10.18
N ARG A 113 22.99 1.89 9.92
CA ARG A 113 22.78 0.84 10.93
C ARG A 113 23.20 -0.54 10.43
N SER A 114 24.48 -0.66 10.11
CA SER A 114 25.10 -1.90 9.59
C SER A 114 25.00 -3.12 10.52
N LEU A 115 24.61 -2.94 11.78
CA LEU A 115 24.36 -4.04 12.73
C LEU A 115 23.07 -4.82 12.38
N PHE A 116 22.08 -4.20 11.74
CA PHE A 116 20.88 -4.91 11.30
C PHE A 116 21.18 -5.72 10.03
N ARG A 117 20.89 -7.01 10.07
CA ARG A 117 21.16 -7.95 8.96
C ARG A 117 20.03 -7.91 7.93
N LEU A 118 19.90 -6.80 7.20
CA LEU A 118 18.94 -6.68 6.11
C LEU A 118 19.31 -7.64 4.96
N ARG A 119 18.44 -8.62 4.66
CA ARG A 119 18.67 -9.67 3.65
C ARG A 119 17.84 -9.53 2.39
N GLY A 120 16.68 -8.89 2.46
CA GLY A 120 15.82 -8.77 1.29
C GLY A 120 14.66 -7.81 1.47
N LEU A 121 14.06 -7.44 0.34
CA LEU A 121 12.92 -6.55 0.23
C LEU A 121 11.80 -7.29 -0.53
N LEU A 122 10.57 -7.23 -0.02
CA LEU A 122 9.39 -7.82 -0.65
C LEU A 122 8.35 -6.72 -0.88
N ILE A 123 8.28 -6.21 -2.12
CA ILE A 123 7.40 -5.09 -2.45
C ILE A 123 6.27 -5.57 -3.36
N GLY A 124 5.05 -5.61 -2.82
CA GLY A 124 3.85 -6.03 -3.55
C GLY A 124 3.16 -4.87 -4.28
N ALA A 125 2.94 -5.00 -5.59
CA ALA A 125 2.23 -3.99 -6.40
C ALA A 125 2.70 -2.54 -6.13
N GLY A 126 4.02 -2.36 -5.99
CA GLY A 126 4.62 -1.13 -5.51
C GLY A 126 4.59 0.01 -6.53
N TRP A 127 4.33 1.23 -6.05
CA TRP A 127 4.58 2.46 -6.79
C TRP A 127 6.07 2.82 -6.60
N ILE A 128 6.93 2.38 -7.53
CA ILE A 128 8.42 2.45 -7.39
C ILE A 128 9.01 3.44 -8.40
N ASP A 129 8.76 3.20 -9.70
CA ASP A 129 9.21 4.03 -10.80
C ASP A 129 7.98 4.64 -11.50
N PRO A 130 7.66 5.91 -11.23
CA PRO A 130 6.49 6.56 -11.79
C PRO A 130 6.54 6.65 -13.31
N ILE A 131 7.72 6.89 -13.90
CA ILE A 131 7.85 7.06 -15.35
C ILE A 131 7.48 5.75 -16.04
N SER A 132 8.07 4.64 -15.62
CA SER A 132 7.73 3.32 -16.16
C SER A 132 6.28 2.94 -15.91
N LEU A 133 5.75 3.26 -14.71
CA LEU A 133 4.35 2.98 -14.38
C LEU A 133 3.38 3.75 -15.29
N TYR A 134 3.53 5.07 -15.45
CA TYR A 134 2.63 5.86 -16.29
C TYR A 134 2.71 5.43 -17.77
N ASN A 135 3.90 5.08 -18.26
CA ASN A 135 4.08 4.52 -19.60
C ASN A 135 3.38 3.16 -19.79
N SER A 136 3.17 2.40 -18.71
CA SER A 136 2.51 1.10 -18.76
C SER A 136 0.98 1.19 -18.89
N TYR A 137 0.35 2.32 -18.54
CA TYR A 137 -1.11 2.41 -18.50
C TYR A 137 -1.76 2.17 -19.86
N LEU A 138 -1.32 2.86 -20.92
CA LEU A 138 -1.90 2.73 -22.25
C LEU A 138 -1.84 1.28 -22.79
N PRO A 139 -0.67 0.60 -22.85
CA PRO A 139 -0.62 -0.78 -23.30
C PRO A 139 -1.42 -1.73 -22.39
N TYR A 140 -1.47 -1.47 -21.08
CA TYR A 140 -2.25 -2.27 -20.14
C TYR A 140 -3.77 -2.18 -20.39
N VAL A 141 -4.31 -0.97 -20.59
CA VAL A 141 -5.75 -0.80 -20.83
C VAL A 141 -6.18 -1.35 -22.20
N ILE A 142 -5.31 -1.28 -23.22
CA ILE A 142 -5.55 -1.90 -24.52
C ILE A 142 -5.56 -3.42 -24.38
N ALA A 143 -4.54 -4.00 -23.74
CA ALA A 143 -4.43 -5.45 -23.57
C ALA A 143 -5.61 -6.05 -22.80
N ASN A 144 -6.21 -5.29 -21.89
CA ASN A 144 -7.37 -5.71 -21.09
C ASN A 144 -8.72 -5.25 -21.66
N SER A 145 -8.75 -4.72 -22.89
CA SER A 145 -9.97 -4.27 -23.56
C SER A 145 -10.79 -3.25 -22.75
N LEU A 146 -10.10 -2.39 -21.98
CA LEU A 146 -10.71 -1.32 -21.18
C LEU A 146 -10.99 -0.05 -22.01
N VAL A 147 -10.47 0.00 -23.23
CA VAL A 147 -10.57 1.15 -24.13
C VAL A 147 -10.71 0.69 -25.59
N LYS A 148 -11.39 1.48 -26.44
CA LYS A 148 -11.45 1.28 -27.90
C LYS A 148 -10.54 2.29 -28.58
N ASN A 149 -9.86 1.91 -29.66
CA ASN A 149 -8.87 2.77 -30.34
C ASN A 149 -9.44 4.11 -30.85
N ASP A 150 -10.74 4.18 -31.14
CA ASP A 150 -11.44 5.35 -31.64
C ASP A 150 -12.20 6.13 -30.54
N SER A 151 -12.08 5.73 -29.26
CA SER A 151 -12.79 6.38 -28.18
C SER A 151 -12.08 7.64 -27.68
N GLU A 152 -12.86 8.56 -27.12
CA GLU A 152 -12.35 9.75 -26.43
C GLU A 152 -11.36 9.37 -25.31
N LEU A 153 -11.67 8.32 -24.55
CA LEU A 153 -10.77 7.77 -23.52
C LEU A 153 -9.38 7.40 -24.07
N TYR A 154 -9.30 6.77 -25.25
CA TYR A 154 -8.02 6.40 -25.87
C TYR A 154 -7.20 7.66 -26.19
N THR A 155 -7.86 8.66 -26.77
CA THR A 155 -7.24 9.95 -27.13
C THR A 155 -6.71 10.66 -25.88
N ASN A 156 -7.51 10.69 -24.81
CA ASN A 156 -7.15 11.36 -23.55
C ASN A 156 -5.97 10.66 -22.86
N ILE A 157 -6.01 9.34 -22.67
CA ILE A 157 -4.92 8.59 -22.04
C ILE A 157 -3.64 8.71 -22.87
N THR A 158 -3.72 8.55 -24.20
CA THR A 158 -2.54 8.65 -25.08
C THR A 158 -1.86 10.01 -24.93
N ARG A 159 -2.64 11.09 -24.91
CA ARG A 159 -2.12 12.44 -24.69
C ARG A 159 -1.46 12.59 -23.33
N LEU A 160 -2.11 12.14 -22.25
CA LEU A 160 -1.58 12.28 -20.90
C LEU A 160 -0.31 11.45 -20.67
N VAL A 161 -0.30 10.20 -21.14
CA VAL A 161 0.87 9.30 -21.07
C VAL A 161 2.06 9.88 -21.83
N ALA A 162 1.84 10.53 -22.99
CA ALA A 162 2.92 11.17 -23.73
C ALA A 162 3.53 12.40 -23.02
N LEU A 163 2.77 13.07 -22.15
CA LEU A 163 3.22 14.27 -21.43
C LEU A 163 3.93 13.94 -20.11
N CYS A 164 3.51 12.86 -19.45
CA CYS A 164 3.92 12.58 -18.07
C CYS A 164 5.41 12.32 -17.86
N PRO A 165 6.10 11.51 -18.67
CA PRO A 165 7.54 11.27 -18.52
C PRO A 165 8.36 12.56 -18.51
N ASP A 166 8.06 13.50 -19.41
CA ASP A 166 8.76 14.79 -19.52
C ASP A 166 8.52 15.71 -18.33
N ILE A 167 7.34 15.62 -17.69
CA ILE A 167 7.03 16.39 -16.48
C ILE A 167 7.74 15.78 -15.28
N LEU A 168 7.66 14.45 -15.13
CA LEU A 168 8.28 13.70 -14.05
C LEU A 168 9.80 13.80 -14.08
N SER A 169 10.42 13.81 -15.26
CA SER A 169 11.89 13.94 -15.38
C SER A 169 12.42 15.32 -14.97
N LYS A 170 11.56 16.32 -14.85
CA LYS A 170 11.92 17.71 -14.52
C LYS A 170 11.58 18.08 -13.08
N GLN A 171 10.94 17.19 -12.32
CA GLN A 171 10.52 17.43 -10.95
C GLN A 171 11.12 16.38 -10.02
N VAL A 172 11.48 16.81 -8.81
CA VAL A 172 11.98 15.91 -7.74
C VAL A 172 10.85 15.48 -6.81
N HIS A 173 9.61 15.83 -7.14
CA HIS A 173 8.44 15.48 -6.34
C HIS A 173 7.85 14.14 -6.80
N ILE A 174 7.54 13.30 -5.82
CA ILE A 174 6.83 12.03 -5.98
C ILE A 174 5.40 12.29 -6.48
N PHE A 175 4.72 13.29 -5.92
CA PHE A 175 3.37 13.65 -6.33
C PHE A 175 3.39 14.75 -7.39
N VAL A 176 3.10 14.35 -8.63
CA VAL A 176 3.03 15.25 -9.79
C VAL A 176 1.59 15.30 -10.32
N ASN A 177 0.87 16.35 -9.94
CA ASN A 177 -0.55 16.57 -10.24
C ASN A 177 -0.99 16.33 -11.69
N PRO A 178 -0.21 16.70 -12.73
CA PRO A 178 -0.60 16.46 -14.12
C PRO A 178 -0.83 15.00 -14.52
N CYS A 179 -0.26 14.03 -13.79
CA CYS A 179 -0.24 12.62 -14.20
C CYS A 179 -1.27 11.75 -13.47
N PHE A 180 -1.68 12.13 -12.27
CA PHE A 180 -2.72 11.42 -11.52
C PHE A 180 -4.04 11.24 -12.27
N PRO A 181 -4.52 12.22 -13.07
CA PRO A 181 -5.78 12.07 -13.81
C PRO A 181 -5.82 10.90 -14.79
N ILE A 182 -4.67 10.34 -15.22
CA ILE A 182 -4.66 9.17 -16.12
C ILE A 182 -5.44 8.00 -15.50
N LEU A 183 -5.21 7.73 -14.22
CA LEU A 183 -5.87 6.62 -13.54
C LEU A 183 -7.37 6.89 -13.36
N ASP A 184 -7.74 8.14 -13.06
CA ASP A 184 -9.15 8.54 -12.96
C ASP A 184 -9.87 8.36 -14.30
N GLU A 185 -9.28 8.83 -15.41
CA GLU A 185 -9.83 8.63 -16.75
C GLU A 185 -10.12 7.15 -17.04
N ILE A 186 -9.17 6.27 -16.71
CA ILE A 186 -9.33 4.81 -16.89
C ILE A 186 -10.48 4.28 -16.02
N ILE A 187 -10.49 4.63 -14.73
CA ILE A 187 -11.44 4.11 -13.75
C ILE A 187 -12.88 4.53 -14.07
N TYR A 188 -13.07 5.79 -14.47
CA TYR A 188 -14.39 6.36 -14.67
C TYR A 188 -14.94 6.14 -16.08
N ASN A 189 -14.11 6.01 -17.12
CA ASN A 189 -14.58 6.05 -18.51
C ASN A 189 -14.45 4.70 -19.27
N ASP A 190 -14.37 3.57 -18.56
CA ASP A 190 -14.31 2.21 -19.16
C ASP A 190 -15.44 1.95 -20.16
N VAL A 191 -15.07 1.59 -21.39
CA VAL A 191 -15.99 1.31 -22.50
C VAL A 191 -16.82 0.04 -22.32
N ARG A 192 -16.46 -0.83 -21.37
CA ARG A 192 -17.20 -2.08 -21.09
C ARG A 192 -18.44 -1.85 -20.22
N ARG A 193 -18.56 -0.71 -19.54
CA ARG A 193 -19.59 -0.49 -18.52
C ARG A 193 -20.58 0.58 -18.93
N GLU A 194 -21.86 0.29 -18.72
CA GLU A 194 -22.93 1.27 -18.88
C GLU A 194 -22.89 2.29 -17.75
N ASN A 195 -23.29 3.53 -18.05
CA ASN A 195 -23.15 4.70 -17.17
C ASN A 195 -24.22 4.70 -16.03
N ASN A 196 -24.22 3.65 -15.20
CA ASN A 196 -25.26 3.35 -14.21
C ASN A 196 -24.84 3.66 -12.76
N GLY A 197 -23.81 4.50 -12.56
CA GLY A 197 -23.26 4.83 -11.25
C GLY A 197 -22.12 3.92 -10.77
N GLU A 198 -21.69 2.98 -11.60
CA GLU A 198 -20.52 2.13 -11.35
C GLU A 198 -19.25 2.64 -12.06
N CYS A 199 -18.11 2.07 -11.69
CA CYS A 199 -16.77 2.30 -12.25
C CYS A 199 -15.92 1.03 -12.08
N ILE A 200 -14.73 1.01 -12.71
CA ILE A 200 -13.73 -0.04 -12.43
C ILE A 200 -13.30 0.05 -10.96
N ASN A 201 -13.14 -1.07 -10.27
CA ASN A 201 -12.40 -1.07 -9.00
C ASN A 201 -10.91 -0.78 -9.26
N ALA A 202 -10.39 0.31 -8.68
CA ALA A 202 -9.01 0.78 -8.83
C ALA A 202 -7.94 -0.28 -8.53
N TYR A 203 -8.28 -1.29 -7.71
CA TYR A 203 -7.36 -2.34 -7.28
C TYR A 203 -7.58 -3.70 -7.97
N ASP A 204 -8.72 -3.88 -8.67
CA ASP A 204 -9.01 -5.10 -9.44
C ASP A 204 -9.94 -4.80 -10.62
N ILE A 205 -9.39 -4.80 -11.84
CA ILE A 205 -10.12 -4.45 -13.06
C ILE A 205 -11.29 -5.39 -13.42
N ARG A 206 -11.37 -6.54 -12.74
CA ARG A 206 -12.43 -7.55 -12.90
C ARG A 206 -13.66 -7.22 -12.06
N LEU A 207 -13.50 -6.37 -11.03
CA LEU A 207 -14.57 -6.01 -10.11
C LEU A 207 -15.20 -4.67 -10.50
N ASN A 208 -16.50 -4.55 -10.24
CA ASN A 208 -17.21 -3.27 -10.28
C ASN A 208 -17.15 -2.62 -8.91
N ALA A 209 -17.15 -1.29 -8.90
CA ALA A 209 -17.23 -0.51 -7.67
C ALA A 209 -18.20 0.66 -7.86
N LYS A 210 -18.73 1.17 -6.74
CA LYS A 210 -19.64 2.30 -6.75
C LYS A 210 -18.88 3.62 -6.85
N ARG A 211 -19.37 4.52 -7.69
CA ARG A 211 -18.91 5.92 -7.70
C ARG A 211 -19.30 6.62 -6.39
N PRO A 212 -18.54 7.63 -5.94
CA PRO A 212 -17.28 8.12 -6.50
C PRO A 212 -16.04 7.37 -5.99
N MET A 213 -16.20 6.33 -5.16
CA MET A 213 -15.06 5.71 -4.49
C MET A 213 -14.33 4.70 -5.36
N CYS A 214 -15.00 4.01 -6.28
CA CYS A 214 -14.35 3.15 -7.28
C CYS A 214 -13.35 2.15 -6.69
N GLY A 215 -13.65 1.60 -5.50
CA GLY A 215 -12.81 0.63 -4.80
C GLY A 215 -11.80 1.26 -3.83
N MET A 216 -11.64 2.59 -3.81
CA MET A 216 -10.70 3.29 -2.93
C MET A 216 -11.04 3.17 -1.43
N THR A 217 -12.27 2.83 -1.07
CA THR A 217 -12.65 2.48 0.31
C THR A 217 -12.03 1.17 0.79
N GLY A 218 -11.37 0.43 -0.10
CA GLY A 218 -10.84 -0.90 0.18
C GLY A 218 -11.94 -1.97 0.21
N PRO A 219 -11.57 -3.23 0.50
CA PRO A 219 -12.53 -4.32 0.62
C PRO A 219 -13.43 -4.11 1.84
N SER A 220 -14.66 -4.65 1.79
CA SER A 220 -15.65 -4.57 2.87
C SER A 220 -15.13 -5.05 4.22
N GLU A 221 -14.15 -5.95 4.19
CA GLU A 221 -13.52 -6.55 5.35
C GLU A 221 -12.84 -5.51 6.26
N LEU A 222 -12.36 -4.39 5.69
CA LEU A 222 -11.74 -3.31 6.46
C LEU A 222 -12.70 -2.67 7.46
N GLU A 223 -14.00 -2.58 7.16
CA GLU A 223 -14.98 -2.02 8.09
C GLU A 223 -15.03 -2.82 9.39
N TYR A 224 -14.96 -4.14 9.28
CA TYR A 224 -14.96 -5.01 10.46
C TYR A 224 -13.62 -4.98 11.20
N VAL A 225 -12.49 -4.87 10.50
CA VAL A 225 -11.17 -4.69 11.10
C VAL A 225 -11.15 -3.41 11.93
N SER A 226 -11.60 -2.29 11.34
CA SER A 226 -11.70 -1.01 12.04
C SER A 226 -12.66 -1.09 13.23
N ALA A 227 -13.81 -1.74 13.09
CA ALA A 227 -14.74 -1.91 14.21
C ALA A 227 -14.12 -2.71 15.37
N TYR A 228 -13.39 -3.79 15.06
CA TYR A 228 -12.72 -4.61 16.05
C TYR A 228 -11.59 -3.86 16.77
N LEU A 229 -10.70 -3.20 16.02
CA LEU A 229 -9.56 -2.48 16.58
C LEU A 229 -9.97 -1.26 17.41
N ASN A 230 -11.18 -0.72 17.19
CA ASN A 230 -11.75 0.37 17.98
C ASN A 230 -12.47 -0.08 19.26
N ARG A 231 -12.57 -1.39 19.53
CA ARG A 231 -13.16 -1.87 20.78
C ARG A 231 -12.29 -1.48 21.98
N PRO A 232 -12.85 -0.94 23.07
CA PRO A 232 -12.07 -0.51 24.23
C PRO A 232 -11.24 -1.62 24.88
N ASP A 233 -11.76 -2.85 24.94
CA ASP A 233 -11.04 -4.00 25.48
C ASP A 233 -9.87 -4.40 24.58
N VAL A 234 -10.05 -4.34 23.25
CA VAL A 234 -8.98 -4.58 22.27
C VAL A 234 -7.90 -3.52 22.39
N MET A 235 -8.25 -2.23 22.34
CA MET A 235 -7.29 -1.12 22.51
C MET A 235 -6.49 -1.26 23.81
N SER A 236 -7.16 -1.59 24.91
CA SER A 236 -6.49 -1.83 26.19
C SER A 236 -5.53 -3.01 26.13
N SER A 237 -5.90 -4.09 25.43
CA SER A 237 -5.06 -5.30 25.30
C SER A 237 -3.80 -5.09 24.47
N ILE A 238 -3.84 -4.16 23.50
CA ILE A 238 -2.67 -3.74 22.70
C ILE A 238 -2.01 -2.46 23.26
N HIS A 239 -2.30 -2.13 24.52
CA HIS A 239 -1.69 -1.02 25.27
C HIS A 239 -1.86 0.38 24.65
N ILE A 240 -2.95 0.60 23.92
CA ILE A 240 -3.32 1.91 23.39
C ILE A 240 -4.02 2.73 24.47
N ASN A 241 -3.43 3.86 24.84
CA ASN A 241 -3.98 4.79 25.83
C ASN A 241 -4.97 5.76 25.18
N GLY A 242 -6.26 5.62 25.47
CA GLY A 242 -7.36 6.43 24.90
C GLY A 242 -7.35 7.94 25.20
N LYS A 243 -6.28 8.47 25.83
CA LYS A 243 -6.11 9.91 26.13
C LYS A 243 -5.26 10.66 25.10
N LYS A 244 -4.66 9.97 24.12
CA LYS A 244 -3.71 10.59 23.18
C LYS A 244 -4.17 10.59 21.72
N SER A 245 -5.44 10.25 21.48
CA SER A 245 -6.08 10.15 20.16
C SER A 245 -7.02 11.34 19.84
N GLN A 246 -6.73 12.55 20.33
CA GLN A 246 -7.49 13.78 20.00
C GLN A 246 -6.56 14.95 19.67
#